data_AF-B7I309-F1
#
_entry.id   AF-B7I309-F1
#
_cell.length_a   1.000
_cell.length_b   1.000
_cell.length_c   1.000
_cell.angle_alpha   90.00
_cell.angle_beta   90.00
_cell.angle_gamma   90.00
#
_symmetry.space_group_name_H-M   'P 1'
#
loop_
_entity.id
_entity.type
_entity.pdbx_description
1 polymer ?
#
loop_
_entity_poly.entity_id
_entity_poly.type
_entity_poly.pdbx_seq_one_letter_code
_entity_poly.pdbx_strand_id
1 'polypeptide(L)'
;MKFTTYTTFPEQTSNESLWILVDSEQLQSNLNTYQINNLESILTATQFKANFNETLPLFGQLSTQPHSQLLGLGKAAELQAAKLAKLAQTIIKSAQNKFKHIAIDIAALPVEYHYLFALSLTQAAYGYDEFKSKKNEFVLQQVDLISSQTSLDENQLALVHAVQSGQSYARDLGNRPGNICFPEYLAEQALALAAEFPDLLKVTVLNEQQMADLGMYAFLAVSKGSERPGRIVTLEYQAQLEQAPVVLVGKGVTFDTGGISLKPGLGMDEMKFDMCGAASVLGTIRALCEARLPIHVVGAIAAAENMPSGKATRPGDIVTTMSGQTVEILNTDAEGRLVLCDTLTYIKRFNPAVVIDIATLTGACVVALGKVLSGLFSPDDTLAAELQQAGEQSFDRVWRMPVIDDYQELLDSPFADIANIGGPHGGAITAACFLERFTRDYRWAHLDVAGTAWLSGSAKGATGRPVPLLMQFLANRVSTNG
;
A
#
# COMPACT_ATOMS: atom_id res chain seq x y z
N MET A 1 14.82 -9.51 -6.39
CA MET A 1 14.65 -10.42 -7.54
C MET A 1 14.58 -9.56 -8.80
N LYS A 2 15.46 -9.77 -9.78
CA LYS A 2 15.51 -9.03 -11.04
C LYS A 2 14.57 -9.64 -12.07
N PHE A 3 13.91 -8.80 -12.86
CA PHE A 3 13.13 -9.23 -14.03
C PHE A 3 13.83 -8.86 -15.33
N THR A 4 13.71 -9.75 -16.31
CA THR A 4 14.14 -9.53 -17.70
C THR A 4 13.03 -10.03 -18.62
N THR A 5 12.78 -9.36 -19.74
CA THR A 5 11.79 -9.82 -20.73
C THR A 5 12.46 -10.42 -21.96
N TYR A 6 11.86 -11.47 -22.52
CA TYR A 6 12.29 -12.08 -23.78
C TYR A 6 11.09 -12.31 -24.69
N THR A 7 11.29 -12.13 -26.00
CA THR A 7 10.25 -12.35 -27.01
C THR A 7 10.07 -13.83 -27.37
N THR A 8 11.12 -14.63 -27.22
CA THR A 8 11.12 -16.06 -27.44
C THR A 8 11.90 -16.75 -26.32
N PHE A 9 11.59 -18.03 -26.07
CA PHE A 9 12.37 -18.84 -25.15
C PHE A 9 13.81 -18.95 -25.67
N PRO A 10 14.84 -18.45 -24.95
CA PRO A 10 16.20 -18.48 -25.46
C PRO A 10 16.72 -19.93 -25.56
N GLU A 11 17.47 -20.26 -26.62
CA GLU A 11 17.96 -21.65 -26.83
C GLU A 11 19.06 -22.06 -25.83
N GLN A 12 19.80 -21.09 -25.29
CA GLN A 12 20.78 -21.27 -24.24
C GLN A 12 20.43 -20.33 -23.09
N THR A 13 19.83 -20.88 -22.04
CA THR A 13 19.43 -20.09 -20.88
C THR A 13 20.16 -20.64 -19.65
N SER A 14 20.63 -19.74 -18.78
CA SER A 14 21.18 -20.09 -17.47
C SER A 14 20.09 -20.49 -16.46
N ASN A 15 18.85 -20.53 -16.91
CA ASN A 15 17.67 -20.66 -16.09
C ASN A 15 17.57 -22.11 -15.64
N GLU A 16 17.39 -22.30 -14.34
CA GLU A 16 17.37 -23.60 -13.69
C GLU A 16 15.97 -24.23 -13.68
N SER A 17 14.93 -23.45 -14.01
CA SER A 17 13.55 -23.91 -14.06
C SER A 17 12.70 -23.08 -15.03
N LEU A 18 11.81 -23.74 -15.77
CA LEU A 18 10.83 -23.11 -16.67
C LEU A 18 9.40 -23.36 -16.20
N TRP A 19 8.63 -22.28 -16.01
CA TRP A 19 7.19 -22.33 -15.84
C TRP A 19 6.48 -21.96 -17.14
N ILE A 20 5.53 -22.77 -17.57
CA ILE A 20 4.72 -22.52 -18.76
C ILE A 20 3.27 -22.30 -18.31
N LEU A 21 2.79 -21.07 -18.44
CA LEU A 21 1.37 -20.78 -18.21
C LEU A 21 0.57 -21.33 -19.40
N VAL A 22 -0.52 -22.03 -19.11
CA VAL A 22 -1.32 -22.70 -20.14
C VAL A 22 -2.81 -22.39 -20.00
N ASP A 23 -3.43 -22.05 -21.12
CA ASP A 23 -4.88 -21.86 -21.23
C ASP A 23 -5.56 -23.21 -21.47
N SER A 24 -6.62 -23.49 -20.73
CA SER A 24 -7.43 -24.70 -20.92
C SER A 24 -8.05 -24.83 -22.31
N GLU A 25 -8.33 -23.71 -23.00
CA GLU A 25 -8.90 -23.74 -24.36
C GLU A 25 -7.83 -23.85 -25.46
N GLN A 26 -6.57 -23.54 -25.14
CA GLN A 26 -5.45 -23.55 -26.08
C GLN A 26 -4.29 -24.47 -25.66
N LEU A 27 -4.55 -25.42 -24.74
CA LEU A 27 -3.52 -26.25 -24.09
C LEU A 27 -2.51 -26.85 -25.06
N GLN A 28 -2.96 -27.54 -26.11
CA GLN A 28 -2.06 -28.15 -27.10
C GLN A 28 -1.27 -27.09 -27.88
N SER A 29 -1.91 -25.98 -28.25
CA SER A 29 -1.24 -24.89 -28.99
C SER A 29 -0.16 -24.21 -28.15
N ASN A 30 -0.42 -23.96 -26.86
CA ASN A 30 0.58 -23.38 -25.97
C ASN A 30 1.81 -24.30 -25.82
N LEU A 31 1.58 -25.62 -25.84
CA LEU A 31 2.63 -26.60 -25.60
C LEU A 31 3.39 -27.03 -26.86
N ASN A 32 2.80 -26.94 -28.05
CA ASN A 32 3.44 -27.34 -29.31
C ASN A 32 4.74 -26.59 -29.62
N THR A 33 4.89 -25.37 -29.09
CA THR A 33 6.13 -24.58 -29.18
C THR A 33 7.29 -25.22 -28.43
N TYR A 34 6.98 -26.03 -27.42
CA TYR A 34 7.93 -26.73 -26.59
C TYR A 34 8.01 -28.19 -27.09
N GLN A 35 9.21 -28.65 -27.47
CA GLN A 35 9.43 -30.04 -27.90
C GLN A 35 9.38 -30.99 -26.69
N ILE A 36 8.21 -31.12 -26.06
CA ILE A 36 7.99 -31.90 -24.84
C ILE A 36 7.84 -33.38 -25.20
N ASN A 37 8.75 -34.21 -24.70
CA ASN A 37 8.70 -35.64 -24.90
C ASN A 37 7.44 -36.25 -24.25
N ASN A 38 6.78 -37.16 -24.97
CA ASN A 38 5.61 -37.92 -24.51
C ASN A 38 4.42 -37.07 -24.01
N LEU A 39 4.27 -35.84 -24.49
CA LEU A 39 3.31 -34.88 -23.96
C LEU A 39 1.89 -35.45 -23.83
N GLU A 40 1.31 -35.98 -24.91
CA GLU A 40 -0.06 -36.51 -24.89
C GLU A 40 -0.24 -37.64 -23.87
N SER A 41 0.77 -38.51 -23.74
CA SER A 41 0.74 -39.62 -22.80
C SER A 41 0.76 -39.11 -21.35
N ILE A 42 1.57 -38.08 -21.07
CA ILE A 42 1.62 -37.45 -19.76
C ILE A 42 0.28 -36.77 -19.45
N LEU A 43 -0.21 -35.91 -20.35
CA LEU A 43 -1.48 -35.20 -20.17
C LEU A 43 -2.64 -36.17 -19.90
N THR A 44 -2.71 -37.26 -20.66
CA THR A 44 -3.74 -38.30 -20.50
C THR A 44 -3.60 -39.02 -19.15
N ALA A 45 -2.38 -39.44 -18.80
CA ALA A 45 -2.12 -40.18 -17.57
C ALA A 45 -2.38 -39.35 -16.31
N THR A 46 -2.08 -38.05 -16.34
CA THR A 46 -2.32 -37.15 -15.21
C THR A 46 -3.68 -36.48 -15.23
N GLN A 47 -4.45 -36.67 -16.31
CA GLN A 47 -5.72 -35.98 -16.57
C GLN A 47 -5.60 -34.45 -16.43
N PHE A 48 -4.46 -33.89 -16.83
CA PHE A 48 -4.21 -32.46 -16.70
C PHE A 48 -5.07 -31.68 -17.69
N LYS A 49 -5.86 -30.72 -17.19
CA LYS A 49 -6.81 -29.93 -18.00
C LYS A 49 -6.50 -28.43 -17.99
N ALA A 50 -5.37 -28.03 -17.41
CA ALA A 50 -5.04 -26.63 -17.18
C ALA A 50 -6.15 -25.87 -16.42
N ASN A 51 -6.79 -26.53 -15.44
CA ASN A 51 -7.70 -25.83 -14.54
C ASN A 51 -6.93 -24.73 -13.79
N PHE A 52 -7.66 -23.74 -13.28
CA PHE A 52 -7.02 -22.61 -12.59
C PHE A 52 -6.12 -23.10 -11.44
N ASN A 53 -4.84 -22.71 -11.50
CA ASN A 53 -3.79 -23.04 -10.55
C ASN A 53 -3.49 -24.56 -10.43
N GLU A 54 -3.90 -25.36 -11.41
CA GLU A 54 -3.47 -26.75 -11.55
C GLU A 54 -2.02 -26.80 -12.01
N THR A 55 -1.18 -27.62 -11.36
CA THR A 55 0.24 -27.73 -11.69
C THR A 55 0.59 -29.13 -12.16
N LEU A 56 1.42 -29.23 -13.20
CA LEU A 56 1.97 -30.51 -13.67
C LEU A 56 3.50 -30.39 -13.86
N PRO A 57 4.31 -31.10 -13.06
CA PRO A 57 5.74 -31.18 -13.28
C PRO A 57 6.10 -31.98 -14.54
N LEU A 58 7.05 -31.49 -15.32
CA LEU A 58 7.53 -32.08 -16.58
C LEU A 58 9.02 -32.47 -16.51
N PHE A 59 9.46 -33.01 -15.38
CA PHE A 59 10.87 -33.32 -15.14
C PHE A 59 11.48 -34.20 -16.23
N GLY A 60 12.56 -33.71 -16.85
CA GLY A 60 13.31 -34.39 -17.91
C GLY A 60 12.57 -34.51 -19.24
N GLN A 61 11.39 -33.91 -19.41
CA GLN A 61 10.60 -34.04 -20.64
C GLN A 61 10.96 -33.00 -21.70
N LEU A 62 11.55 -31.86 -21.31
CA LEU A 62 12.18 -30.91 -22.22
C LEU A 62 13.69 -31.08 -22.15
N SER A 63 14.31 -31.39 -23.29
CA SER A 63 15.78 -31.58 -23.38
C SER A 63 16.55 -30.31 -23.03
N THR A 64 16.01 -29.14 -23.36
CA THR A 64 16.61 -27.84 -23.09
C THR A 64 16.42 -27.35 -21.65
N GLN A 65 15.41 -27.87 -20.93
CA GLN A 65 15.00 -27.43 -19.60
C GLN A 65 14.52 -28.62 -18.75
N PRO A 66 15.44 -29.34 -18.07
CA PRO A 66 15.11 -30.56 -17.34
C PRO A 66 14.18 -30.32 -16.15
N HIS A 67 14.15 -29.10 -15.58
CA HIS A 67 13.15 -28.69 -14.60
C HIS A 67 12.13 -27.78 -15.25
N SER A 68 10.94 -28.31 -15.50
CA SER A 68 9.84 -27.57 -16.08
C SER A 68 8.52 -27.90 -15.40
N GLN A 69 7.61 -26.93 -15.35
CA GLN A 69 6.27 -27.08 -14.78
C GLN A 69 5.23 -26.37 -15.64
N LEU A 70 4.09 -27.02 -15.83
CA LEU A 70 2.89 -26.37 -16.36
C LEU A 70 2.08 -25.77 -15.21
N LEU A 71 1.49 -24.59 -15.44
CA LEU A 71 0.54 -23.96 -14.54
C LEU A 71 -0.73 -23.53 -15.30
N GLY A 72 -1.85 -24.15 -14.95
CA GLY A 72 -3.14 -23.88 -15.57
C GLY A 72 -3.73 -22.52 -15.21
N LEU A 73 -4.18 -21.79 -16.22
CA LEU A 73 -4.90 -20.53 -16.07
C LEU A 73 -6.42 -20.72 -15.92
N GLY A 74 -6.93 -21.93 -16.18
CA GLY A 74 -8.32 -22.10 -16.59
C GLY A 74 -8.51 -21.51 -17.98
N LYS A 75 -9.66 -20.90 -18.24
CA LYS A 75 -9.91 -20.16 -19.47
C LYS A 75 -9.26 -18.79 -19.37
N ALA A 76 -8.23 -18.52 -20.18
CA ALA A 76 -7.49 -17.26 -20.12
C ALA A 76 -8.40 -16.04 -20.37
N ALA A 77 -9.35 -16.16 -21.29
CA ALA A 77 -10.32 -15.11 -21.62
C ALA A 77 -11.31 -14.78 -20.48
N GLU A 78 -11.50 -15.69 -19.51
CA GLU A 78 -12.35 -15.48 -18.33
C GLU A 78 -11.53 -15.19 -17.06
N LEU A 79 -10.21 -15.06 -17.19
CA LEU A 79 -9.32 -14.82 -16.06
C LEU A 79 -9.53 -13.40 -15.52
N GLN A 80 -9.69 -13.30 -14.21
CA GLN A 80 -9.82 -12.02 -13.51
C GLN A 80 -8.49 -11.66 -12.84
N ALA A 81 -8.15 -10.36 -12.81
CA ALA A 81 -6.93 -9.84 -12.15
C ALA A 81 -6.76 -10.34 -10.70
N ALA A 82 -7.86 -10.56 -9.96
CA ALA A 82 -7.87 -11.10 -8.59
C ALA A 82 -7.15 -12.44 -8.43
N LYS A 83 -7.06 -13.22 -9.52
CA LYS A 83 -6.49 -14.57 -9.52
C LYS A 83 -4.97 -14.58 -9.74
N LEU A 84 -4.38 -13.49 -10.23
CA LEU A 84 -2.95 -13.41 -10.57
C LEU A 84 -2.05 -13.65 -9.35
N ALA A 85 -2.40 -13.09 -8.20
CA ALA A 85 -1.65 -13.25 -6.96
C ALA A 85 -1.51 -14.73 -6.55
N LYS A 86 -2.53 -15.56 -6.81
CA LYS A 86 -2.49 -16.98 -6.47
C LYS A 86 -1.53 -17.76 -7.38
N LEU A 87 -1.52 -17.45 -8.67
CA LEU A 87 -0.59 -18.05 -9.63
C LEU A 87 0.86 -17.67 -9.29
N ALA A 88 1.11 -16.38 -9.04
CA ALA A 88 2.41 -15.88 -8.63
C ALA A 88 2.90 -16.54 -7.33
N GLN A 89 2.04 -16.68 -6.31
CA GLN A 89 2.37 -17.39 -5.08
C GLN A 89 2.75 -18.85 -5.31
N THR A 90 2.07 -19.55 -6.22
CA THR A 90 2.39 -20.95 -6.56
C THR A 90 3.80 -21.06 -7.15
N ILE A 91 4.14 -20.19 -8.10
CA ILE A 91 5.47 -20.16 -8.74
C ILE A 91 6.55 -19.83 -7.73
N ILE A 92 6.40 -18.71 -7.01
CA ILE A 92 7.44 -18.22 -6.10
C ILE A 92 7.66 -19.20 -4.94
N LYS A 93 6.61 -19.73 -4.30
CA LYS A 93 6.78 -20.72 -3.21
C LYS A 93 7.48 -22.00 -3.68
N SER A 94 7.28 -22.39 -4.93
CA SER A 94 7.89 -23.60 -5.50
C SER A 94 9.37 -23.39 -5.84
N ALA A 95 9.75 -22.17 -6.24
CA ALA A 95 11.09 -21.83 -6.74
C ALA A 95 12.02 -21.16 -5.71
N GLN A 96 11.48 -20.36 -4.77
CA GLN A 96 12.24 -19.38 -3.98
C GLN A 96 13.43 -19.93 -3.19
N ASN A 97 13.40 -21.20 -2.79
CA ASN A 97 14.46 -21.86 -2.02
C ASN A 97 15.18 -22.96 -2.80
N LYS A 98 14.96 -23.07 -4.12
CA LYS A 98 15.54 -24.14 -4.97
C LYS A 98 16.34 -23.60 -6.14
N PHE A 99 15.87 -22.52 -6.76
CA PHE A 99 16.41 -22.01 -8.01
C PHE A 99 16.76 -20.53 -7.84
N LYS A 100 17.96 -20.14 -8.28
CA LYS A 100 18.41 -18.75 -8.37
C LYS A 100 17.87 -18.05 -9.60
N HIS A 101 17.66 -18.77 -10.70
CA HIS A 101 17.18 -18.21 -11.96
C HIS A 101 16.07 -19.07 -12.56
N ILE A 102 14.89 -18.50 -12.79
CA ILE A 102 13.79 -19.18 -13.47
C ILE A 102 13.31 -18.40 -14.70
N ALA A 103 12.68 -19.10 -15.64
CA ALA A 103 11.86 -18.52 -16.70
C ALA A 103 10.37 -18.76 -16.44
N ILE A 104 9.53 -17.83 -16.86
CA ILE A 104 8.08 -17.97 -16.89
C ILE A 104 7.59 -17.54 -18.28
N ASP A 105 7.04 -18.47 -19.04
CA ASP A 105 6.28 -18.16 -20.24
C ASP A 105 4.90 -17.64 -19.86
N ILE A 106 4.68 -16.36 -20.13
CA ILE A 106 3.45 -15.64 -19.85
C ILE A 106 2.62 -15.39 -21.11
N ALA A 107 2.98 -15.95 -22.28
CA ALA A 107 2.30 -15.69 -23.54
C ALA A 107 0.82 -16.11 -23.55
N ALA A 108 0.42 -17.08 -22.72
CA ALA A 108 -0.98 -17.49 -22.55
C ALA A 108 -1.79 -16.53 -21.65
N LEU A 109 -1.13 -15.61 -20.94
CA LEU A 109 -1.79 -14.61 -20.12
C LEU A 109 -2.26 -13.45 -21.02
N PRO A 110 -3.46 -12.88 -20.80
CA PRO A 110 -3.84 -11.64 -21.47
C PRO A 110 -2.80 -10.52 -21.25
N VAL A 111 -2.44 -9.81 -22.33
CA VAL A 111 -1.35 -8.82 -22.33
C VAL A 111 -1.58 -7.73 -21.29
N GLU A 112 -2.83 -7.32 -21.07
CA GLU A 112 -3.21 -6.34 -20.06
C GLU A 112 -2.88 -6.75 -18.61
N TYR A 113 -2.67 -8.05 -18.36
CA TYR A 113 -2.31 -8.57 -17.05
C TYR A 113 -0.81 -8.76 -16.85
N HIS A 114 0.04 -8.55 -17.85
CA HIS A 114 1.48 -8.79 -17.73
C HIS A 114 2.11 -7.93 -16.62
N TYR A 115 1.77 -6.64 -16.56
CA TYR A 115 2.23 -5.74 -15.50
C TYR A 115 1.77 -6.19 -14.10
N LEU A 116 0.47 -6.47 -13.95
CA LEU A 116 -0.10 -6.92 -12.68
C LEU A 116 0.46 -8.27 -12.23
N PHE A 117 0.76 -9.15 -13.17
CA PHE A 117 1.37 -10.44 -12.88
C PHE A 117 2.82 -10.29 -12.44
N ALA A 118 3.61 -9.43 -13.10
CA ALA A 118 4.95 -9.07 -12.67
C ALA A 118 4.93 -8.50 -11.24
N LEU A 119 4.03 -7.55 -10.95
CA LEU A 119 3.86 -7.02 -9.59
C LEU A 119 3.42 -8.11 -8.58
N SER A 120 2.56 -9.04 -8.99
CA SER A 120 2.13 -10.16 -8.14
C SER A 120 3.29 -11.10 -7.80
N LEU A 121 4.22 -11.34 -8.73
CA LEU A 121 5.44 -12.14 -8.50
C LEU A 121 6.34 -11.48 -7.46
N THR A 122 6.54 -10.16 -7.54
CA THR A 122 7.37 -9.45 -6.56
C THR A 122 6.69 -9.42 -5.18
N GLN A 123 5.37 -9.24 -5.11
CA GLN A 123 4.61 -9.32 -3.85
C GLN A 123 4.65 -10.70 -3.20
N ALA A 124 4.59 -11.77 -4.01
CA ALA A 124 4.67 -13.15 -3.53
C ALA A 124 6.07 -13.51 -2.98
N ALA A 125 7.12 -12.79 -3.38
CA ALA A 125 8.48 -12.95 -2.89
C ALA A 125 8.76 -12.26 -1.54
N TYR A 126 7.82 -11.45 -1.03
CA TYR A 126 8.01 -10.81 0.26
C TYR A 126 8.02 -11.83 1.41
N GLY A 127 9.04 -11.73 2.25
CA GLY A 127 9.14 -12.44 3.51
C GLY A 127 9.52 -11.47 4.63
N TYR A 128 8.98 -11.68 5.82
CA TYR A 128 9.33 -10.89 7.00
C TYR A 128 9.82 -11.80 8.12
N ASP A 129 11.12 -11.78 8.37
CA ASP A 129 11.78 -12.63 9.35
C ASP A 129 12.76 -11.87 10.25
N GLU A 130 12.72 -10.53 10.25
CA GLU A 130 13.62 -9.64 11.02
C GLU A 130 13.80 -10.12 12.47
N PHE A 131 12.70 -10.47 13.13
CA PHE A 131 12.66 -10.93 14.52
C PHE A 131 12.66 -12.46 14.71
N LYS A 132 12.83 -13.25 13.64
CA LYS A 132 13.01 -14.71 13.74
C LYS A 132 14.49 -15.05 13.91
N SER A 133 14.81 -15.91 14.89
CA SER A 133 16.17 -16.43 15.08
C SER A 133 16.61 -17.34 13.92
N LYS A 134 15.69 -18.16 13.40
CA LYS A 134 15.90 -18.91 12.15
C LYS A 134 15.32 -18.11 10.99
N LYS A 135 16.19 -17.66 10.11
CA LYS A 135 15.82 -16.91 8.90
C LYS A 135 15.25 -17.84 7.83
N ASN A 136 14.40 -17.28 6.98
CA ASN A 136 13.88 -17.97 5.82
C ASN A 136 14.98 -18.08 4.77
N GLU A 137 15.02 -19.21 4.06
CA GLU A 137 15.90 -19.37 2.91
C GLU A 137 15.21 -18.81 1.67
N PHE A 138 15.89 -17.89 0.98
CA PHE A 138 15.44 -17.30 -0.28
C PHE A 138 16.64 -17.15 -1.21
N VAL A 139 16.73 -18.01 -2.23
CA VAL A 139 17.83 -18.06 -3.20
C VAL A 139 17.46 -17.48 -4.57
N LEU A 140 16.17 -17.29 -4.87
CA LEU A 140 15.71 -16.79 -6.16
C LEU A 140 16.18 -15.35 -6.41
N GLN A 141 16.96 -15.15 -7.46
CA GLN A 141 17.58 -13.88 -7.80
C GLN A 141 17.02 -13.29 -9.09
N GLN A 142 16.68 -14.11 -10.08
CA GLN A 142 16.22 -13.66 -11.40
C GLN A 142 15.00 -14.44 -11.90
N VAL A 143 14.08 -13.71 -12.52
CA VAL A 143 12.92 -14.27 -13.24
C VAL A 143 12.88 -13.65 -14.63
N ASP A 144 12.94 -14.51 -15.64
CA ASP A 144 12.77 -14.10 -17.03
C ASP A 144 11.30 -14.28 -17.43
N LEU A 145 10.68 -13.22 -17.93
CA LEU A 145 9.29 -13.20 -18.41
C LEU A 145 9.30 -13.31 -19.93
N ILE A 146 8.65 -14.36 -20.45
CA ILE A 146 8.73 -14.70 -21.88
C ILE A 146 7.36 -14.47 -22.51
N SER A 147 7.30 -13.62 -23.52
CA SER A 147 6.13 -13.47 -24.38
C SER A 147 6.50 -12.77 -25.68
N SER A 148 5.99 -13.27 -26.80
CA SER A 148 6.15 -12.63 -28.11
C SER A 148 5.41 -11.29 -28.22
N GLN A 149 4.41 -11.06 -27.36
CA GLN A 149 3.64 -9.82 -27.27
C GLN A 149 3.55 -9.40 -25.80
N THR A 150 4.15 -8.26 -25.46
CA THR A 150 4.10 -7.71 -24.10
C THR A 150 4.24 -6.20 -24.12
N SER A 151 3.54 -5.53 -23.22
CA SER A 151 3.77 -4.10 -22.94
C SER A 151 4.96 -3.86 -22.02
N LEU A 152 5.44 -4.89 -21.31
CA LEU A 152 6.55 -4.80 -20.36
C LEU A 152 7.87 -4.47 -21.07
N ASP A 153 8.27 -3.21 -20.97
CA ASP A 153 9.59 -2.71 -21.31
C ASP A 153 10.45 -2.49 -20.05
N GLU A 154 11.70 -2.02 -20.24
CA GLU A 154 12.61 -1.76 -19.14
C GLU A 154 12.06 -0.71 -18.14
N ASN A 155 11.30 0.28 -18.62
CA ASN A 155 10.71 1.34 -17.78
C ASN A 155 9.58 0.79 -16.93
N GLN A 156 8.70 -0.05 -17.50
CA GLN A 156 7.63 -0.71 -16.76
C GLN A 156 8.19 -1.68 -15.73
N LEU A 157 9.22 -2.45 -16.07
CA LEU A 157 9.89 -3.32 -15.10
C LEU A 157 10.55 -2.51 -13.98
N ALA A 158 11.21 -1.39 -14.29
CA ALA A 158 11.76 -0.49 -13.29
C ALA A 158 10.66 0.05 -12.35
N LEU A 159 9.50 0.42 -12.88
CA LEU A 159 8.35 0.84 -12.09
C LEU A 159 7.82 -0.29 -11.20
N VAL A 160 7.72 -1.53 -11.71
CA VAL A 160 7.32 -2.71 -10.90
C VAL A 160 8.27 -2.90 -9.71
N HIS A 161 9.59 -2.80 -9.94
CA HIS A 161 10.58 -2.93 -8.87
C HIS A 161 10.48 -1.80 -7.86
N ALA A 162 10.33 -0.56 -8.32
CA ALA A 162 10.17 0.60 -7.45
C ALA A 162 8.90 0.49 -6.58
N VAL A 163 7.75 0.10 -7.17
CA VAL A 163 6.51 -0.15 -6.43
C VAL A 163 6.70 -1.26 -5.40
N GLN A 164 7.38 -2.35 -5.75
CA GLN A 164 7.65 -3.42 -4.78
C GLN A 164 8.56 -2.95 -3.66
N SER A 165 9.62 -2.21 -3.96
CA SER A 165 10.54 -1.68 -2.94
C SER A 165 9.79 -0.82 -1.94
N GLY A 166 8.97 0.12 -2.43
CA GLY A 166 8.10 0.95 -1.60
C GLY A 166 7.08 0.15 -0.79
N GLN A 167 6.40 -0.81 -1.43
CA GLN A 167 5.40 -1.64 -0.76
C GLN A 167 6.02 -2.53 0.31
N SER A 168 7.20 -3.11 0.05
CA SER A 168 7.93 -3.94 1.01
C SER A 168 8.39 -3.10 2.20
N TYR A 169 8.86 -1.88 1.94
CA TYR A 169 9.24 -0.94 2.99
C TYR A 169 8.05 -0.57 3.88
N ALA A 170 6.89 -0.25 3.30
CA ALA A 170 5.66 -0.01 4.05
C ALA A 170 5.26 -1.23 4.91
N ARG A 171 5.40 -2.45 4.36
CA ARG A 171 5.10 -3.69 5.09
C ARG A 171 6.06 -3.91 6.26
N ASP A 172 7.36 -3.65 6.07
CA ASP A 172 8.35 -3.79 7.13
C ASP A 172 8.07 -2.81 8.28
N LEU A 173 7.75 -1.55 7.96
CA LEU A 173 7.38 -0.55 8.98
C LEU A 173 6.12 -0.97 9.76
N GLY A 174 5.07 -1.42 9.08
CA GLY A 174 3.84 -1.91 9.74
C GLY A 174 4.04 -3.22 10.51
N ASN A 175 4.94 -4.10 10.05
CA ASN A 175 5.21 -5.37 10.73
C ASN A 175 6.10 -5.20 11.96
N ARG A 176 6.90 -4.14 12.05
CA ARG A 176 7.71 -3.84 13.25
C ARG A 176 6.81 -3.59 14.46
N PRO A 177 7.16 -4.11 15.64
CA PRO A 177 6.35 -3.95 16.83
C PRO A 177 6.46 -2.52 17.38
N GLY A 178 5.43 -2.05 18.10
CA GLY A 178 5.36 -0.67 18.61
C GLY A 178 6.50 -0.31 19.57
N ASN A 179 7.14 -1.28 20.22
CA ASN A 179 8.33 -1.03 21.04
C ASN A 179 9.60 -0.70 20.23
N ILE A 180 9.57 -0.83 18.91
CA ILE A 180 10.65 -0.47 17.97
C ILE A 180 10.17 0.64 17.04
N CYS A 181 8.99 0.49 16.45
CA CYS A 181 8.42 1.47 15.54
C CYS A 181 7.59 2.48 16.34
N PHE A 182 8.25 3.45 16.98
CA PHE A 182 7.64 4.58 17.71
C PHE A 182 7.73 5.89 16.88
N PRO A 183 7.11 7.02 17.29
CA PRO A 183 7.04 8.22 16.44
C PRO A 183 8.39 8.76 15.98
N GLU A 184 9.39 8.77 16.87
CA GLU A 184 10.75 9.18 16.50
C GLU A 184 11.41 8.22 15.53
N TYR A 185 11.11 6.91 15.61
CA TYR A 185 11.61 5.92 14.65
C TYR A 185 11.10 6.22 13.24
N LEU A 186 9.82 6.61 13.07
CA LEU A 186 9.32 7.02 11.75
C LEU A 186 10.04 8.25 11.19
N ALA A 187 10.43 9.20 12.06
CA ALA A 187 11.25 10.33 11.66
C ALA A 187 12.69 9.92 11.28
N GLU A 188 13.30 9.00 12.03
CA GLU A 188 14.62 8.42 11.70
C GLU A 188 14.58 7.69 10.36
N GLN A 189 13.50 6.95 10.08
CA GLN A 189 13.27 6.25 8.81
C GLN A 189 13.15 7.23 7.63
N ALA A 190 12.44 8.35 7.80
CA ALA A 190 12.40 9.41 6.78
C ALA A 190 13.78 10.03 6.52
N LEU A 191 14.55 10.32 7.58
CA LEU A 191 15.90 10.86 7.46
C LEU A 191 16.86 9.87 6.79
N ALA A 192 16.77 8.58 7.12
CA ALA A 192 17.55 7.53 6.48
C ALA A 192 17.24 7.43 4.98
N LEU A 193 15.95 7.51 4.60
CA LEU A 193 15.54 7.53 3.19
C LEU A 193 16.12 8.75 2.45
N ALA A 194 16.15 9.93 3.08
CA ALA A 194 16.77 11.11 2.49
C ALA A 194 18.29 10.97 2.30
N ALA A 195 18.95 10.23 3.20
CA ALA A 195 20.37 9.92 3.07
C ALA A 195 20.67 8.94 1.91
N GLU A 196 19.72 8.07 1.55
CA GLU A 196 19.81 7.21 0.36
C GLU A 196 19.65 8.01 -0.96
N PHE A 197 18.89 9.12 -0.94
CA PHE A 197 18.55 9.93 -2.13
C PHE A 197 18.76 11.44 -1.91
N PRO A 198 19.99 11.90 -1.64
CA PRO A 198 20.26 13.29 -1.24
C PRO A 198 20.03 14.32 -2.35
N ASP A 199 19.99 13.89 -3.62
CA ASP A 199 19.67 14.72 -4.80
C ASP A 199 18.17 14.89 -5.04
N LEU A 200 17.34 14.03 -4.42
CA LEU A 200 15.91 13.96 -4.71
C LEU A 200 15.03 14.22 -3.49
N LEU A 201 15.53 14.11 -2.25
CA LEU A 201 14.67 14.12 -1.08
C LEU A 201 15.15 15.06 0.02
N LYS A 202 14.27 16.01 0.38
CA LYS A 202 14.47 16.90 1.52
C LYS A 202 13.50 16.54 2.64
N VAL A 203 14.01 16.33 3.85
CA VAL A 203 13.19 15.97 5.02
C VAL A 203 13.24 17.07 6.08
N THR A 204 12.08 17.39 6.64
CA THR A 204 11.92 18.28 7.79
C THR A 204 11.13 17.54 8.88
N VAL A 205 11.63 17.60 10.11
CA VAL A 205 11.00 16.97 11.28
C VAL A 205 10.63 18.05 12.28
N LEU A 206 9.36 18.09 12.68
CA LEU A 206 8.86 18.93 13.77
C LEU A 206 8.76 18.13 15.07
N ASN A 207 9.27 18.70 16.15
CA ASN A 207 9.05 18.22 17.51
C ASN A 207 7.80 18.86 18.14
N GLU A 208 7.41 18.39 19.33
CA GLU A 208 6.20 18.86 20.01
C GLU A 208 6.22 20.35 20.36
N GLN A 209 7.39 20.93 20.67
CA GLN A 209 7.49 22.36 20.93
C GLN A 209 7.17 23.17 19.66
N GLN A 210 7.74 22.78 18.51
CA GLN A 210 7.46 23.43 17.24
C GLN A 210 5.99 23.28 16.84
N MET A 211 5.38 22.13 17.14
CA MET A 211 3.94 21.91 16.92
C MET A 211 3.09 22.80 17.82
N ALA A 212 3.49 23.01 19.09
CA ALA A 212 2.82 23.92 20.02
C ALA A 212 2.91 25.38 19.56
N ASP A 213 4.10 25.79 19.09
CA ASP A 213 4.33 27.13 18.55
C ASP A 213 3.48 27.40 17.29
N LEU A 214 3.16 26.35 16.53
CA LEU A 214 2.26 26.40 15.38
C LEU A 214 0.77 26.27 15.74
N GLY A 215 0.41 26.04 17.00
CA GLY A 215 -0.97 25.92 17.46
C GLY A 215 -1.63 24.56 17.21
N MET A 216 -0.86 23.49 17.03
CA MET A 216 -1.35 22.14 16.72
C MET A 216 -1.85 21.38 17.96
N TYR A 217 -2.78 21.95 18.71
CA TYR A 217 -3.19 21.37 20.00
C TYR A 217 -4.12 20.16 19.87
N ALA A 218 -4.71 19.88 18.70
CA ALA A 218 -5.43 18.63 18.49
C ALA A 218 -4.46 17.46 18.31
N PHE A 219 -3.38 17.65 17.58
CA PHE A 219 -2.28 16.67 17.50
C PHE A 219 -1.66 16.45 18.88
N LEU A 220 -1.27 17.51 19.57
CA LEU A 220 -0.61 17.41 20.88
C LEU A 220 -1.50 16.77 21.93
N ALA A 221 -2.83 16.92 21.83
CA ALA A 221 -3.75 16.22 22.70
C ALA A 221 -3.68 14.69 22.53
N VAL A 222 -3.36 14.19 21.34
CA VAL A 222 -3.17 12.74 21.13
C VAL A 222 -1.83 12.28 21.73
N SER A 223 -0.74 13.00 21.49
CA SER A 223 0.59 12.56 21.93
C SER A 223 0.85 12.76 23.43
N LYS A 224 0.16 13.70 24.11
CA LYS A 224 0.44 14.06 25.52
C LYS A 224 0.37 12.90 26.52
N GLY A 225 -0.33 11.82 26.16
CA GLY A 225 -0.47 10.64 26.99
C GLY A 225 0.75 9.73 26.99
N SER A 226 1.53 9.72 25.91
CA SER A 226 2.71 8.86 25.77
C SER A 226 3.98 9.51 26.32
N GLU A 227 4.93 8.66 26.72
CA GLU A 227 6.31 9.07 26.99
C GLU A 227 7.16 9.11 25.69
N ARG A 228 6.59 8.69 24.55
CA ARG A 228 7.16 8.86 23.21
C ARG A 228 6.57 10.12 22.54
N PRO A 229 7.35 11.20 22.41
CA PRO A 229 6.85 12.47 21.89
C PRO A 229 6.49 12.36 20.41
N GLY A 230 5.37 12.98 20.03
CA GLY A 230 4.90 12.98 18.65
C GLY A 230 5.82 13.74 17.68
N ARG A 231 5.68 13.46 16.39
CA ARG A 231 6.42 14.07 15.29
C ARG A 231 5.52 14.36 14.09
N ILE A 232 5.69 15.53 13.49
CA ILE A 232 5.28 15.75 12.09
C ILE A 232 6.54 15.67 11.22
N VAL A 233 6.50 14.85 10.18
CA VAL A 233 7.63 14.69 9.25
C VAL A 233 7.16 15.01 7.85
N THR A 234 7.83 15.94 7.16
CA THR A 234 7.58 16.21 5.74
C THR A 234 8.76 15.78 4.89
N LEU A 235 8.50 15.01 3.83
CA LEU A 235 9.46 14.52 2.85
C LEU A 235 9.10 15.15 1.48
N GLU A 236 9.88 16.12 1.02
CA GLU A 236 9.69 16.83 -0.24
C GLU A 236 10.56 16.19 -1.32
N TYR A 237 9.92 15.52 -2.29
CA TYR A 237 10.56 14.91 -3.45
C TYR A 237 10.79 15.97 -4.53
N GLN A 238 12.07 16.29 -4.75
CA GLN A 238 12.55 17.47 -5.46
C GLN A 238 12.62 17.31 -6.99
N ALA A 239 11.56 16.80 -7.60
CA ALA A 239 11.39 16.79 -9.05
C ALA A 239 10.30 17.80 -9.47
N GLN A 240 10.53 18.54 -10.56
CA GLN A 240 9.56 19.52 -11.11
C GLN A 240 9.04 20.53 -10.06
N LEU A 241 9.94 21.12 -9.26
CA LEU A 241 9.60 22.01 -8.12
C LEU A 241 8.76 23.23 -8.52
N GLU A 242 8.77 23.62 -9.79
CA GLU A 242 7.93 24.67 -10.36
C GLU A 242 6.43 24.28 -10.45
N GLN A 243 6.11 22.99 -10.40
CA GLN A 243 4.75 22.49 -10.39
C GLN A 243 4.20 22.47 -8.95
N ALA A 244 2.92 22.78 -8.80
CA ALA A 244 2.22 22.60 -7.52
C ALA A 244 2.21 21.11 -7.14
N PRO A 245 2.61 20.74 -5.91
CA PRO A 245 2.83 19.35 -5.56
C PRO A 245 1.53 18.57 -5.38
N VAL A 246 1.62 17.26 -5.58
CA VAL A 246 0.69 16.31 -4.93
C VAL A 246 1.19 16.08 -3.50
N VAL A 247 0.34 16.31 -2.50
CA VAL A 247 0.67 16.04 -1.10
C VAL A 247 0.00 14.75 -0.64
N LEU A 248 0.78 13.85 -0.03
CA LEU A 248 0.30 12.60 0.57
C LEU A 248 0.44 12.71 2.10
N VAL A 249 -0.65 12.55 2.85
CA VAL A 249 -0.66 12.69 4.32
C VAL A 249 -0.97 11.36 4.99
N GLY A 250 -0.06 10.80 5.77
CA GLY A 250 -0.22 9.49 6.39
C GLY A 250 -0.49 9.56 7.89
N LYS A 251 -1.57 8.92 8.36
CA LYS A 251 -1.77 8.63 9.80
C LYS A 251 -0.63 7.75 10.30
N GLY A 252 0.09 8.22 11.32
CA GLY A 252 1.26 7.56 11.90
C GLY A 252 1.09 7.19 13.37
N VAL A 253 -0.09 6.72 13.78
CA VAL A 253 -0.30 6.31 15.19
C VAL A 253 0.42 4.98 15.42
N THR A 254 1.58 5.02 16.06
CA THR A 254 2.50 3.87 16.12
C THR A 254 2.01 2.76 17.03
N PHE A 255 1.18 3.12 18.00
CA PHE A 255 0.37 2.20 18.75
C PHE A 255 -0.88 2.94 19.23
N ASP A 256 -2.04 2.33 19.04
CA ASP A 256 -3.33 2.88 19.45
C ASP A 256 -4.00 2.00 20.50
N THR A 257 -3.91 2.38 21.77
CA THR A 257 -4.66 1.73 22.83
C THR A 257 -6.09 2.25 22.93
N GLY A 258 -6.41 3.33 22.23
CA GLY A 258 -7.60 4.16 22.42
C GLY A 258 -7.49 5.24 23.50
N GLY A 259 -6.32 5.39 24.14
CA GLY A 259 -6.14 6.33 25.25
C GLY A 259 -7.01 6.00 26.47
N ILE A 260 -7.71 6.99 27.03
CA ILE A 260 -8.64 6.80 28.16
C ILE A 260 -9.89 6.02 27.74
N SER A 261 -10.35 6.19 26.50
CA SER A 261 -11.36 5.37 25.84
C SER A 261 -10.77 4.02 25.39
N LEU A 262 -10.21 3.28 26.35
CA LEU A 262 -9.36 2.10 26.13
C LEU A 262 -10.06 1.00 25.31
N LYS A 263 -9.39 0.52 24.25
CA LYS A 263 -9.83 -0.62 23.44
C LYS A 263 -9.87 -1.93 24.26
N PRO A 264 -10.69 -2.92 23.85
CA PRO A 264 -10.62 -4.27 24.40
C PRO A 264 -9.24 -4.91 24.17
N GLY A 265 -8.78 -5.75 25.10
CA GLY A 265 -7.47 -6.41 24.98
C GLY A 265 -7.35 -7.41 23.81
N LEU A 266 -8.47 -7.99 23.36
CA LEU A 266 -8.47 -8.95 22.26
C LEU A 266 -8.11 -8.26 20.94
N GLY A 267 -6.99 -8.67 20.32
CA GLY A 267 -6.54 -8.14 19.02
C GLY A 267 -5.87 -6.77 19.09
N MET A 268 -5.67 -6.20 20.29
CA MET A 268 -4.99 -4.91 20.46
C MET A 268 -3.55 -4.93 19.92
N ASP A 269 -2.93 -6.11 19.81
CA ASP A 269 -1.61 -6.26 19.18
C ASP A 269 -1.60 -5.91 17.67
N GLU A 270 -2.77 -5.84 17.02
CA GLU A 270 -2.92 -5.33 15.65
C GLU A 270 -2.90 -3.81 15.57
N MET A 271 -3.02 -3.08 16.69
CA MET A 271 -2.97 -1.61 16.69
C MET A 271 -1.57 -1.04 16.47
N LYS A 272 -0.55 -1.89 16.34
CA LYS A 272 0.73 -1.48 15.73
C LYS A 272 0.61 -1.12 14.25
N PHE A 273 -0.44 -1.61 13.57
CA PHE A 273 -0.71 -1.29 12.17
C PHE A 273 -1.39 0.08 12.01
N ASP A 274 -1.63 0.81 13.09
CA ASP A 274 -2.35 2.08 13.06
C ASP A 274 -1.51 3.27 12.52
N MET A 275 -0.27 2.95 12.14
CA MET A 275 0.67 3.80 11.41
C MET A 275 0.80 3.40 9.93
N CYS A 276 0.00 2.46 9.42
CA CYS A 276 0.12 1.99 8.04
C CYS A 276 -0.16 3.09 7.00
N GLY A 277 -0.92 4.14 7.35
CA GLY A 277 -1.04 5.34 6.52
C GLY A 277 0.32 6.00 6.30
N ALA A 278 1.04 6.29 7.38
CA ALA A 278 2.40 6.79 7.36
C ALA A 278 3.38 5.85 6.64
N ALA A 279 3.27 4.54 6.90
CA ALA A 279 4.08 3.52 6.23
C ALA A 279 3.89 3.58 4.71
N SER A 280 2.66 3.76 4.24
CA SER A 280 2.36 3.82 2.82
C SER A 280 2.87 5.11 2.16
N VAL A 281 2.87 6.24 2.87
CA VAL A 281 3.47 7.48 2.38
C VAL A 281 4.99 7.32 2.25
N LEU A 282 5.67 6.79 3.28
CA LEU A 282 7.10 6.49 3.22
C LEU A 282 7.43 5.49 2.09
N GLY A 283 6.62 4.44 1.94
CA GLY A 283 6.75 3.48 0.84
C GLY A 283 6.59 4.12 -0.53
N THR A 284 5.61 5.02 -0.70
CA THR A 284 5.36 5.72 -1.96
C THR A 284 6.50 6.67 -2.30
N ILE A 285 7.01 7.43 -1.33
CA ILE A 285 8.16 8.32 -1.53
C ILE A 285 9.41 7.52 -1.90
N ARG A 286 9.66 6.36 -1.27
CA ARG A 286 10.76 5.46 -1.66
C ARG A 286 10.59 5.00 -3.11
N ALA A 287 9.41 4.52 -3.47
CA ALA A 287 9.12 4.08 -4.84
C ALA A 287 9.29 5.22 -5.86
N LEU A 288 8.89 6.46 -5.53
CA LEU A 288 9.13 7.63 -6.38
C LEU A 288 10.61 7.91 -6.59
N CYS A 289 11.42 7.84 -5.52
CA CYS A 289 12.87 8.08 -5.61
C CYS A 289 13.55 7.02 -6.49
N GLU A 290 13.14 5.75 -6.39
CA GLU A 290 13.67 4.68 -7.22
C GLU A 290 13.19 4.76 -8.69
N ALA A 291 11.92 5.10 -8.91
CA ALA A 291 11.36 5.25 -10.26
C ALA A 291 11.76 6.56 -10.95
N ARG A 292 12.22 7.57 -10.20
CA ARG A 292 12.58 8.92 -10.66
C ARG A 292 11.49 9.57 -11.52
N LEU A 293 10.23 9.43 -11.13
CA LEU A 293 9.11 10.03 -11.86
C LEU A 293 9.24 11.57 -11.86
N PRO A 294 9.02 12.25 -13.00
CA PRO A 294 9.16 13.70 -13.10
C PRO A 294 7.88 14.41 -12.60
N ILE A 295 7.64 14.37 -11.28
CA ILE A 295 6.49 15.01 -10.64
C ILE A 295 6.85 15.51 -9.24
N HIS A 296 6.34 16.66 -8.85
CA HIS A 296 6.55 17.21 -7.51
C HIS A 296 5.59 16.56 -6.51
N VAL A 297 6.15 15.92 -5.47
CA VAL A 297 5.37 15.23 -4.44
C VAL A 297 5.91 15.60 -3.05
N VAL A 298 5.01 15.82 -2.10
CA VAL A 298 5.35 15.98 -0.69
C VAL A 298 4.65 14.90 0.13
N GLY A 299 5.41 14.06 0.81
CA GLY A 299 4.89 13.18 1.86
C GLY A 299 4.83 13.91 3.19
N ALA A 300 3.76 13.76 3.96
CA ALA A 300 3.62 14.23 5.33
C ALA A 300 3.19 13.08 6.24
N ILE A 301 3.85 12.94 7.38
CA ILE A 301 3.62 11.89 8.37
C ILE A 301 3.17 12.53 9.67
N ALA A 302 2.00 12.12 10.17
CA ALA A 302 1.46 12.55 11.45
C ALA A 302 1.70 11.46 12.51
N ALA A 303 2.91 11.42 13.08
CA ALA A 303 3.36 10.33 13.96
C ALA A 303 3.11 10.61 15.44
N ALA A 304 2.29 9.80 16.09
CA ALA A 304 1.98 9.90 17.52
C ALA A 304 1.83 8.50 18.12
N GLU A 305 1.75 8.40 19.45
CA GLU A 305 1.40 7.18 20.16
C GLU A 305 0.26 7.48 21.13
N ASN A 306 -0.87 6.77 21.02
CA ASN A 306 -2.06 7.05 21.81
C ASN A 306 -2.12 6.10 23.02
N MET A 307 -1.80 6.65 24.20
CA MET A 307 -1.59 5.88 25.44
C MET A 307 -2.44 6.42 26.60
N PRO A 308 -3.04 5.56 27.45
CA PRO A 308 -3.58 5.99 28.74
C PRO A 308 -2.43 6.36 29.67
N SER A 309 -2.56 7.50 30.34
CA SER A 309 -1.65 7.89 31.42
C SER A 309 -2.31 8.94 32.30
N GLY A 310 -1.69 9.31 33.41
CA GLY A 310 -2.14 10.42 34.24
C GLY A 310 -2.09 11.78 33.53
N LYS A 311 -1.40 11.89 32.39
CA LYS A 311 -1.32 13.10 31.56
C LYS A 311 -2.25 13.05 30.34
N ALA A 312 -2.83 11.89 30.03
CA ALA A 312 -3.57 11.65 28.81
C ALA A 312 -4.82 12.52 28.66
N THR A 313 -5.25 12.70 27.40
CA THR A 313 -6.47 13.42 27.06
C THR A 313 -7.68 12.63 27.54
N ARG A 314 -8.72 13.35 27.92
CA ARG A 314 -9.95 12.78 28.47
C ARG A 314 -11.11 13.01 27.50
N PRO A 315 -12.09 12.10 27.48
CA PRO A 315 -13.41 12.40 26.92
C PRO A 315 -13.99 13.70 27.53
N GLY A 316 -14.42 14.63 26.69
CA GLY A 316 -14.93 15.95 27.04
C GLY A 316 -13.88 17.08 27.05
N ASP A 317 -12.59 16.77 26.85
CA ASP A 317 -11.58 17.82 26.63
C ASP A 317 -11.90 18.58 25.32
N ILE A 318 -11.80 19.91 25.34
CA ILE A 318 -11.90 20.77 24.16
C ILE A 318 -10.51 21.32 23.83
N VAL A 319 -10.14 21.26 22.55
CA VAL A 319 -8.84 21.69 22.05
C VAL A 319 -9.00 22.63 20.86
N THR A 320 -8.06 23.56 20.67
CA THR A 320 -8.02 24.44 19.49
C THR A 320 -7.04 23.88 18.47
N THR A 321 -7.52 23.58 17.27
CA THR A 321 -6.68 23.12 16.14
C THR A 321 -5.80 24.24 15.60
N MET A 322 -4.81 23.90 14.78
CA MET A 322 -3.98 24.84 14.02
C MET A 322 -4.83 25.77 13.14
N SER A 323 -6.01 25.30 12.68
CA SER A 323 -6.93 26.12 11.89
C SER A 323 -7.69 27.18 12.71
N GLY A 324 -7.58 27.15 14.04
CA GLY A 324 -8.35 27.99 14.96
C GLY A 324 -9.70 27.39 15.38
N GLN A 325 -10.20 26.37 14.67
CA GLN A 325 -11.43 25.66 15.04
C GLN A 325 -11.23 24.87 16.34
N THR A 326 -12.26 24.84 17.19
CA THR A 326 -12.31 24.09 18.43
C THR A 326 -12.95 22.71 18.23
N VAL A 327 -12.34 21.67 18.81
CA VAL A 327 -12.80 20.28 18.73
C VAL A 327 -13.09 19.75 20.12
N GLU A 328 -14.32 19.27 20.35
CA GLU A 328 -14.68 18.48 21.53
C GLU A 328 -14.29 17.01 21.31
N ILE A 329 -13.41 16.49 22.17
CA ILE A 329 -12.91 15.12 22.10
C ILE A 329 -13.83 14.24 22.92
N LEU A 330 -14.87 13.67 22.30
CA LEU A 330 -15.83 12.79 22.97
C LEU A 330 -15.31 11.36 23.15
N ASN A 331 -14.39 10.92 22.28
CA ASN A 331 -13.76 9.61 22.35
C ASN A 331 -12.29 9.71 21.96
N THR A 332 -11.39 9.28 22.84
CA THR A 332 -9.93 9.34 22.62
C THR A 332 -9.41 8.23 21.71
N ASP A 333 -10.26 7.28 21.33
CA ASP A 333 -10.03 6.24 20.30
C ASP A 333 -10.38 6.73 18.88
N ALA A 334 -10.79 7.99 18.77
CA ALA A 334 -10.94 8.70 17.50
C ALA A 334 -9.82 9.74 17.37
N GLU A 335 -8.60 9.32 17.64
CA GLU A 335 -7.37 10.11 17.68
C GLU A 335 -6.78 10.39 16.30
N GLY A 336 -6.90 9.44 15.36
CA GLY A 336 -6.28 9.54 14.03
C GLY A 336 -6.72 10.80 13.29
N ARG A 337 -7.99 11.17 13.39
CA ARG A 337 -8.51 12.40 12.77
C ARG A 337 -8.00 13.67 13.44
N LEU A 338 -7.64 13.63 14.73
CA LEU A 338 -7.08 14.76 15.46
C LEU A 338 -5.63 15.05 15.06
N VAL A 339 -4.80 14.01 14.87
CA VAL A 339 -3.44 14.22 14.33
C VAL A 339 -3.48 14.66 12.86
N LEU A 340 -4.46 14.17 12.10
CA LEU A 340 -4.61 14.52 10.69
C LEU A 340 -5.11 15.95 10.48
N CYS A 341 -6.06 16.47 11.26
CA CYS A 341 -6.63 17.81 11.00
C CYS A 341 -5.57 18.93 11.11
N ASP A 342 -4.69 18.85 12.11
CA ASP A 342 -3.57 19.79 12.25
C ASP A 342 -2.54 19.60 11.13
N THR A 343 -2.27 18.36 10.73
CA THR A 343 -1.34 18.07 9.63
C THR A 343 -1.88 18.54 8.28
N LEU A 344 -3.18 18.36 8.01
CA LEU A 344 -3.90 18.88 6.84
C LEU A 344 -3.86 20.41 6.79
N THR A 345 -4.00 21.06 7.95
CA THR A 345 -3.83 22.51 8.03
C THR A 345 -2.39 22.93 7.74
N TYR A 346 -1.41 22.20 8.27
CA TYR A 346 0.02 22.50 8.10
C TYR A 346 0.49 22.44 6.65
N ILE A 347 0.02 21.43 5.89
CA ILE A 347 0.50 21.21 4.51
C ILE A 347 0.02 22.29 3.52
N LYS A 348 -0.91 23.17 3.91
CA LYS A 348 -1.38 24.31 3.09
C LYS A 348 -0.21 25.17 2.60
N ARG A 349 0.85 25.28 3.40
CA ARG A 349 2.08 26.02 3.08
C ARG A 349 2.78 25.58 1.78
N PHE A 350 2.51 24.36 1.30
CA PHE A 350 3.07 23.85 0.05
C PHE A 350 2.25 24.24 -1.19
N ASN A 351 1.12 24.93 -1.03
CA ASN A 351 0.20 25.31 -2.10
C ASN A 351 -0.14 24.11 -3.03
N PRO A 352 -0.72 23.03 -2.48
CA PRO A 352 -0.86 21.76 -3.18
C PRO A 352 -1.85 21.83 -4.36
N ALA A 353 -1.53 21.12 -5.43
CA ALA A 353 -2.50 20.86 -6.50
C ALA A 353 -3.61 19.91 -6.02
N VAL A 354 -3.22 18.90 -5.24
CA VAL A 354 -4.09 17.89 -4.62
C VAL A 354 -3.48 17.42 -3.31
N VAL A 355 -4.32 17.12 -2.32
CA VAL A 355 -3.96 16.47 -1.06
C VAL A 355 -4.70 15.14 -0.95
N ILE A 356 -3.98 14.06 -0.67
CA ILE A 356 -4.56 12.74 -0.39
C ILE A 356 -4.10 12.31 0.98
N ASP A 357 -5.01 12.17 1.94
CA ASP A 357 -4.66 11.54 3.22
C ASP A 357 -5.00 10.05 3.22
N ILE A 358 -4.17 9.27 3.93
CA ILE A 358 -4.24 7.81 4.02
C ILE A 358 -4.20 7.43 5.49
N ALA A 359 -5.23 6.74 5.95
CA ALA A 359 -5.33 6.41 7.36
C ALA A 359 -6.07 5.09 7.61
N THR A 360 -5.57 4.31 8.56
CA THR A 360 -6.33 3.26 9.24
C THR A 360 -7.32 3.92 10.19
N LEU A 361 -8.39 4.51 9.64
CA LEU A 361 -9.14 5.52 10.39
C LEU A 361 -10.33 4.94 11.15
N THR A 362 -11.09 4.02 10.54
CA THR A 362 -12.34 3.58 11.17
C THR A 362 -12.58 2.07 11.06
N GLY A 363 -12.97 1.46 12.18
CA GLY A 363 -13.58 0.13 12.17
C GLY A 363 -14.88 0.08 11.35
N ALA A 364 -15.58 1.21 11.23
CA ALA A 364 -16.79 1.33 10.42
C ALA A 364 -16.51 1.10 8.93
N CYS A 365 -15.36 1.54 8.40
CA CYS A 365 -14.98 1.24 7.02
C CYS A 365 -14.75 -0.26 6.81
N VAL A 366 -14.17 -0.95 7.80
CA VAL A 366 -14.02 -2.43 7.77
C VAL A 366 -15.37 -3.12 7.74
N VAL A 367 -16.35 -2.65 8.52
CA VAL A 367 -17.71 -3.19 8.51
C VAL A 367 -18.38 -2.97 7.14
N ALA A 368 -18.16 -1.82 6.50
CA ALA A 368 -18.79 -1.47 5.23
C ALA A 368 -18.16 -2.17 4.01
N LEU A 369 -16.83 -2.20 3.92
CA LEU A 369 -16.09 -2.63 2.71
C LEU A 369 -15.22 -3.88 2.92
N GLY A 370 -15.19 -4.42 4.14
CA GLY A 370 -14.41 -5.60 4.49
C GLY A 370 -12.91 -5.38 4.35
N LYS A 371 -12.19 -6.43 3.93
CA LYS A 371 -10.74 -6.40 3.67
C LYS A 371 -10.38 -6.32 2.19
N VAL A 372 -11.35 -5.95 1.35
CA VAL A 372 -11.22 -6.03 -0.12
C VAL A 372 -10.90 -4.66 -0.71
N LEU A 373 -11.72 -3.66 -0.38
CA LEU A 373 -11.65 -2.31 -0.94
C LEU A 373 -11.32 -1.31 0.18
N SER A 374 -10.46 -0.34 -0.11
CA SER A 374 -10.26 0.81 0.77
C SER A 374 -11.41 1.81 0.55
N GLY A 375 -11.84 2.52 1.59
CA GLY A 375 -12.84 3.58 1.45
C GLY A 375 -12.22 4.83 0.85
N LEU A 376 -12.81 5.36 -0.23
CA LEU A 376 -12.43 6.62 -0.85
C LEU A 376 -13.49 7.68 -0.55
N PHE A 377 -13.06 8.82 -0.03
CA PHE A 377 -13.93 9.94 0.31
C PHE A 377 -13.38 11.20 -0.33
N SER A 378 -14.22 11.96 -1.04
CA SER A 378 -13.81 13.22 -1.70
C SER A 378 -15.05 14.01 -2.11
N PRO A 379 -15.11 15.33 -1.83
CA PRO A 379 -16.10 16.22 -2.43
C PRO A 379 -15.77 16.55 -3.90
N ASP A 380 -14.54 16.28 -4.35
CA ASP A 380 -14.09 16.46 -5.74
C ASP A 380 -14.32 15.18 -6.55
N ASP A 381 -15.28 15.24 -7.48
CA ASP A 381 -15.66 14.13 -8.37
C ASP A 381 -14.53 13.70 -9.31
N THR A 382 -13.76 14.66 -9.84
CA THR A 382 -12.67 14.37 -10.78
C THR A 382 -11.54 13.65 -10.07
N LEU A 383 -11.13 14.15 -8.90
CA LEU A 383 -10.09 13.49 -8.09
C LEU A 383 -10.52 12.08 -7.66
N ALA A 384 -11.78 11.91 -7.27
CA ALA A 384 -12.30 10.59 -6.90
C ALA A 384 -12.24 9.60 -8.08
N ALA A 385 -12.61 10.05 -9.29
CA ALA A 385 -12.55 9.22 -10.49
C ALA A 385 -11.12 8.83 -10.87
N GLU A 386 -10.16 9.76 -10.76
CA GLU A 386 -8.74 9.48 -11.01
C GLU A 386 -8.17 8.43 -10.05
N LEU A 387 -8.50 8.52 -8.75
CA LEU A 387 -8.07 7.54 -7.74
C LEU A 387 -8.73 6.18 -7.95
N GLN A 388 -10.01 6.16 -8.33
CA GLN A 388 -10.71 4.92 -8.66
C GLN A 388 -10.10 4.25 -9.89
N GLN A 389 -9.79 5.01 -10.95
CA GLN A 389 -9.10 4.49 -12.13
C GLN A 389 -7.72 3.92 -11.78
N ALA A 390 -6.92 4.63 -10.99
CA ALA A 390 -5.63 4.16 -10.52
C ALA A 390 -5.74 2.87 -9.68
N GLY A 391 -6.79 2.77 -8.85
CA GLY A 391 -7.08 1.57 -8.07
C GLY A 391 -7.44 0.35 -8.94
N GLU A 392 -8.18 0.54 -10.03
CA GLU A 392 -8.46 -0.54 -10.99
C GLU A 392 -7.21 -0.97 -11.76
N GLN A 393 -6.42 -0.01 -12.24
CA GLN A 393 -5.18 -0.28 -12.99
C GLN A 393 -4.12 -1.00 -12.17
N SER A 394 -3.95 -0.62 -10.90
CA SER A 394 -2.98 -1.22 -9.96
C SER A 394 -3.51 -2.48 -9.27
N PHE A 395 -4.81 -2.77 -9.44
CA PHE A 395 -5.57 -3.76 -8.68
C PHE A 395 -5.58 -3.52 -7.15
N ASP A 396 -5.18 -2.34 -6.70
CA ASP A 396 -5.32 -1.87 -5.32
C ASP A 396 -6.57 -0.99 -5.20
N ARG A 397 -7.72 -1.65 -5.29
CA ARG A 397 -9.00 -0.99 -5.54
C ARG A 397 -9.57 -0.24 -4.33
N VAL A 398 -10.26 0.84 -4.63
CA VAL A 398 -11.00 1.70 -3.72
C VAL A 398 -12.48 1.70 -4.06
N TRP A 399 -13.33 2.09 -3.10
CA TRP A 399 -14.74 2.33 -3.34
C TRP A 399 -15.15 3.69 -2.81
N ARG A 400 -15.80 4.51 -3.65
CA ARG A 400 -16.21 5.85 -3.26
C ARG A 400 -17.40 5.79 -2.30
N MET A 401 -17.26 6.47 -1.17
CA MET A 401 -18.26 6.69 -0.14
C MET A 401 -18.65 8.18 -0.12
N PRO A 402 -19.87 8.54 0.31
CA PRO A 402 -20.34 9.92 0.27
C PRO A 402 -19.60 10.81 1.27
N VAL A 403 -19.43 12.08 0.90
CA VAL A 403 -19.07 13.21 1.78
C VAL A 403 -20.08 14.30 1.42
N ILE A 404 -21.13 14.43 2.21
CA ILE A 404 -22.25 15.35 1.96
C ILE A 404 -22.69 16.03 3.27
N ASP A 405 -23.29 17.21 3.16
CA ASP A 405 -23.64 18.08 4.28
C ASP A 405 -24.57 17.41 5.32
N ASP A 406 -25.47 16.52 4.91
CA ASP A 406 -26.38 15.80 5.82
C ASP A 406 -25.63 15.02 6.93
N TYR A 407 -24.40 14.58 6.67
CA TYR A 407 -23.57 13.89 7.68
C TYR A 407 -22.77 14.86 8.56
N GLN A 408 -22.62 16.13 8.16
CA GLN A 408 -21.87 17.13 8.92
C GLN A 408 -22.57 17.51 10.22
N GLU A 409 -23.91 17.55 10.25
CA GLU A 409 -24.73 17.85 11.44
C GLU A 409 -24.52 16.82 12.57
N LEU A 410 -24.13 15.59 12.23
CA LEU A 410 -23.81 14.56 13.22
C LEU A 410 -22.59 14.91 14.07
N LEU A 411 -21.75 15.84 13.62
CA LEU A 411 -20.53 16.29 14.30
C LEU A 411 -20.76 17.58 15.11
N ASP A 412 -21.99 18.05 15.25
CA ASP A 412 -22.26 19.26 16.03
C ASP A 412 -21.98 19.05 17.51
N SER A 413 -21.24 19.98 18.11
CA SER A 413 -21.01 20.04 19.54
C SER A 413 -21.78 21.22 20.13
N PRO A 414 -22.41 21.07 21.31
CA PRO A 414 -23.02 22.19 22.01
C PRO A 414 -21.99 23.13 22.69
N PHE A 415 -20.70 22.76 22.67
CA PHE A 415 -19.64 23.46 23.41
C PHE A 415 -18.46 23.92 22.54
N ALA A 416 -18.18 23.21 21.44
CA ALA A 416 -17.10 23.50 20.50
C ALA A 416 -17.63 23.63 19.07
N ASP A 417 -16.78 24.03 18.13
CA ASP A 417 -17.17 24.16 16.72
C ASP A 417 -17.50 22.80 16.07
N ILE A 418 -16.91 21.72 16.58
CA ILE A 418 -17.13 20.35 16.10
C ILE A 418 -16.81 19.31 17.19
N ALA A 419 -17.54 18.20 17.22
CA ALA A 419 -17.20 17.00 17.97
C ALA A 419 -16.33 16.05 17.13
N ASN A 420 -15.40 15.33 17.75
CA ASN A 420 -14.54 14.40 17.01
C ASN A 420 -15.24 13.11 16.53
N ILE A 421 -16.48 12.83 16.95
CA ILE A 421 -17.26 11.66 16.52
C ILE A 421 -18.71 12.04 16.21
N GLY A 422 -19.33 11.33 15.26
CA GLY A 422 -20.72 11.54 14.85
C GLY A 422 -21.70 10.46 15.29
N GLY A 423 -21.38 9.74 16.37
CA GLY A 423 -22.18 8.60 16.84
C GLY A 423 -21.89 7.28 16.11
N PRO A 424 -22.73 6.24 16.31
CA PRO A 424 -22.46 4.87 15.86
C PRO A 424 -22.79 4.61 14.38
N HIS A 425 -23.57 5.48 13.74
CA HIS A 425 -24.06 5.29 12.37
C HIS A 425 -23.23 6.12 11.39
N GLY A 426 -22.86 5.53 10.25
CA GLY A 426 -22.06 6.24 9.24
C GLY A 426 -20.66 6.62 9.71
N GLY A 427 -20.06 5.91 10.67
CA GLY A 427 -18.82 6.30 11.33
C GLY A 427 -17.62 6.55 10.40
N ALA A 428 -17.54 5.87 9.25
CA ALA A 428 -16.52 6.11 8.24
C ALA A 428 -16.76 7.45 7.49
N ILE A 429 -18.03 7.75 7.20
CA ILE A 429 -18.44 8.97 6.53
C ILE A 429 -18.25 10.18 7.46
N THR A 430 -18.69 10.09 8.71
CA THR A 430 -18.53 11.20 9.67
C THR A 430 -17.06 11.46 10.01
N ALA A 431 -16.19 10.45 9.94
CA ALA A 431 -14.75 10.65 10.02
C ALA A 431 -14.20 11.46 8.84
N ALA A 432 -14.63 11.15 7.61
CA ALA A 432 -14.26 11.92 6.43
C ALA A 432 -14.83 13.34 6.48
N CYS A 433 -16.08 13.52 6.91
CA CYS A 433 -16.71 14.84 7.11
C CYS A 433 -15.95 15.69 8.14
N PHE A 434 -15.45 15.08 9.22
CA PHE A 434 -14.57 15.76 10.18
C PHE A 434 -13.31 16.28 9.48
N LEU A 435 -12.63 15.43 8.70
CA LEU A 435 -11.40 15.81 8.00
C LEU A 435 -11.65 16.91 6.94
N GLU A 436 -12.78 16.84 6.23
CA GLU A 436 -13.17 17.82 5.21
C GLU A 436 -13.21 19.27 5.75
N ARG A 437 -13.56 19.47 7.03
CA ARG A 437 -13.59 20.80 7.65
C ARG A 437 -12.20 21.48 7.71
N PHE A 438 -11.12 20.73 7.46
CA PHE A 438 -9.75 21.22 7.48
C PHE A 438 -9.11 21.32 6.08
N THR A 439 -9.83 20.95 5.02
CA THR A 439 -9.28 20.77 3.67
C THR A 439 -9.85 21.70 2.59
N ARG A 440 -10.68 22.67 2.98
CA ARG A 440 -11.45 23.54 2.06
C ARG A 440 -10.62 24.43 1.12
N ASP A 441 -9.33 24.61 1.36
CA ASP A 441 -8.46 25.49 0.57
C ASP A 441 -7.78 24.77 -0.62
N TYR A 442 -7.98 23.46 -0.77
CA TYR A 442 -7.36 22.66 -1.82
C TYR A 442 -8.24 21.46 -2.21
N ARG A 443 -7.91 20.84 -3.35
CA ARG A 443 -8.56 19.59 -3.79
C ARG A 443 -8.10 18.45 -2.88
N TRP A 444 -9.05 17.69 -2.31
CA TRP A 444 -8.75 16.71 -1.27
C TRP A 444 -9.47 15.39 -1.46
N ALA A 445 -8.78 14.30 -1.13
CA ALA A 445 -9.37 12.98 -0.95
C ALA A 445 -8.82 12.29 0.31
N HIS A 446 -9.64 11.45 0.92
CA HIS A 446 -9.27 10.57 2.04
C HIS A 446 -9.41 9.11 1.63
N LEU A 447 -8.37 8.33 1.97
CA LEU A 447 -8.34 6.88 1.85
C LEU A 447 -8.39 6.24 3.24
N ASP A 448 -9.55 5.69 3.61
CA ASP A 448 -9.67 4.82 4.80
C ASP A 448 -9.20 3.41 4.43
N VAL A 449 -8.01 3.07 4.92
CA VAL A 449 -7.33 1.80 4.67
C VAL A 449 -7.41 0.84 5.86
N ALA A 450 -8.29 1.10 6.84
CA ALA A 450 -8.46 0.24 8.01
C ALA A 450 -8.79 -1.23 7.64
N GLY A 451 -9.47 -1.46 6.51
CA GLY A 451 -9.76 -2.81 6.04
C GLY A 451 -8.62 -3.48 5.27
N THR A 452 -7.76 -2.69 4.63
CA THR A 452 -6.87 -3.17 3.56
C THR A 452 -5.40 -3.10 3.91
N ALA A 453 -5.01 -2.32 4.92
CA ALA A 453 -3.63 -2.12 5.33
C ALA A 453 -2.97 -3.36 5.97
N TRP A 454 -3.75 -4.27 6.58
CA TRP A 454 -3.22 -5.51 7.16
C TRP A 454 -4.19 -6.70 7.09
N LEU A 455 -3.61 -7.89 7.12
CA LEU A 455 -4.31 -9.15 7.32
C LEU A 455 -4.23 -9.60 8.79
N SER A 456 -5.22 -10.35 9.24
CA SER A 456 -5.27 -10.97 10.57
C SER A 456 -5.20 -12.50 10.43
N GLY A 457 -5.11 -13.22 11.54
CA GLY A 457 -5.09 -14.70 11.53
C GLY A 457 -3.76 -15.30 11.07
N SER A 458 -3.78 -16.42 10.36
CA SER A 458 -2.56 -17.16 9.98
C SER A 458 -1.65 -16.43 8.99
N ALA A 459 -2.22 -15.51 8.20
CA ALA A 459 -1.51 -14.66 7.25
C ALA A 459 -1.24 -13.25 7.81
N LYS A 460 -1.25 -13.09 9.15
CA LYS A 460 -1.11 -11.80 9.82
C LYS A 460 0.12 -11.02 9.34
N GLY A 461 -0.12 -9.76 8.98
CA GLY A 461 0.94 -8.85 8.53
C GLY A 461 0.39 -7.69 7.71
N ALA A 462 1.17 -6.62 7.61
CA ALA A 462 0.88 -5.50 6.74
C ALA A 462 0.88 -5.92 5.27
N THR A 463 -0.01 -5.31 4.48
CA THR A 463 -0.15 -5.53 3.03
C THR A 463 0.67 -4.53 2.21
N GLY A 464 1.02 -3.38 2.80
CA GLY A 464 1.66 -2.25 2.12
C GLY A 464 0.72 -1.47 1.21
N ARG A 465 -0.59 -1.77 1.23
CA ARG A 465 -1.60 -0.94 0.56
C ARG A 465 -1.71 0.43 1.28
N PRO A 466 -1.93 1.55 0.58
CA PRO A 466 -2.24 1.63 -0.84
C PRO A 466 -1.05 2.04 -1.76
N VAL A 467 0.19 1.62 -1.47
CA VAL A 467 1.38 2.03 -2.26
C VAL A 467 1.21 1.79 -3.77
N PRO A 468 0.73 0.62 -4.25
CA PRO A 468 0.47 0.42 -5.68
C PRO A 468 -0.53 1.42 -6.28
N LEU A 469 -1.63 1.72 -5.58
CA LEU A 469 -2.60 2.73 -6.04
C LEU A 469 -1.96 4.11 -6.14
N LEU A 470 -1.23 4.53 -5.10
CA LEU A 470 -0.64 5.86 -5.04
C LEU A 470 0.41 6.05 -6.15
N MET A 471 1.28 5.05 -6.35
CA MET A 471 2.25 5.09 -7.45
C MET A 471 1.58 5.10 -8.83
N GLN A 472 0.50 4.33 -9.02
CA GLN A 472 -0.24 4.34 -10.27
C GLN A 472 -0.91 5.70 -10.53
N PHE A 473 -1.50 6.30 -9.50
CA PHE A 473 -2.08 7.65 -9.59
C PHE A 473 -1.02 8.69 -10.00
N LEU A 474 0.15 8.65 -9.38
CA LEU A 474 1.25 9.57 -9.71
C LEU A 474 1.79 9.33 -11.13
N ALA A 475 1.92 8.06 -11.57
CA ALA A 475 2.33 7.73 -12.93
C ALA A 475 1.31 8.21 -13.99
N ASN A 476 0.01 8.12 -13.70
CA ASN A 476 -1.03 8.67 -14.56
C ASN A 476 -0.91 10.21 -14.67
N ARG A 477 -0.64 10.88 -13.54
CA ARG A 477 -0.46 12.34 -13.51
C ARG A 477 0.75 12.79 -14.31
N VAL A 478 1.87 12.07 -14.23
CA VAL A 478 3.04 12.31 -15.09
C VAL A 478 2.66 12.25 -16.57
N SER A 479 1.91 11.20 -16.96
CA SER A 479 1.49 11.00 -18.35
C SER A 479 0.50 12.06 -18.86
N THR A 480 -0.20 12.75 -17.96
CA THR A 480 -1.18 13.78 -18.31
C THR A 480 -0.55 15.19 -18.35
N ASN A 481 0.54 15.39 -17.59
CA ASN A 481 1.24 16.67 -17.48
C ASN A 481 2.38 16.86 -18.50
N GLY A 482 2.89 15.76 -19.07
CA GLY A 482 3.87 15.76 -20.16
C GLY A 482 3.20 15.72 -21.52
#